data_AF-A0A378LP37-F1
#
_entry.id   AF-A0A378LP37-F1
#
_cell.length_a   1.000
_cell.length_b   1.000
_cell.length_c   1.000
_cell.angle_alpha   90.00
_cell.angle_beta   90.00
_cell.angle_gamma   90.00
#
_symmetry.space_group_name_H-M   'P 1'
#
loop_
_entity.id
_entity.type
_entity.pdbx_description
1 polymer ?
#
loop_
_entity_poly.entity_id
_entity_poly.type
_entity_poly.pdbx_seq_one_letter_code
_entity_poly.pdbx_strand_id
1 'polypeptide(L)'
;MFQVDNSGHGNCMYYAYSISLMYFLRTQSNPLLTDNIFNKLKLSGEEKYRLQTLLSQDSNQEFTRSEIKKIIEPILGRAARRLAAEHTKVEFKTSPQDTPLFTAGKYGLEFCFQQFFKQSRSGLSRLIDHDFTNRNFTEAEVYKMSGTDRAMTNYAKHRVSDVIKEFYRLWAIKEKEWEKESGDHTEDEVRFQQEIILDNILRSETVNFFLTENENYLNLYIDHLRRESVWGTEETLFVLHRAIQGERMIRNSKGTIDTFYDNEIVLHLHRNGRSPFMQFGSPVMILNNQNNIHWVSMIPDSIFVKAKSVEQSKTRYPVEISYFLPENKQTGPKIAKTLRQMYLKGLQGDERYSPDRCKEIAMQYLNYVADHQRRFQLTDVKYFIEDIEKRIQHQRKMSQLPGPELVPELGEVNESCDSEIPLESVAKEFEKESKDKEREELDPSTRRGLMPPILPEYPIPSGEQRESMIKAKKFTHPYSREQRTILYGAIYEWVDSLTEKSFKNLIRATLKKYEGMIWGSFWGASRRSEVEGYLSNHSNAKVLALIFMKGVESSTLNELLFTKIVEIIKKEISNNPAMLEEQKYQLLAQFDVQHSPFYAANLKSHQHTIDTAHRESLEHLTLT
;
A
#
# COMPACT_ATOMS: atom_id res chain seq x y z
N MET A 1 -18.49 -9.81 14.06
CA MET A 1 -18.39 -8.49 13.41
C MET A 1 -19.73 -7.76 13.45
N PHE A 2 -19.75 -6.65 14.18
CA PHE A 2 -20.93 -5.82 14.42
C PHE A 2 -21.11 -4.81 13.28
N GLN A 3 -22.29 -4.73 12.66
CA GLN A 3 -22.55 -3.79 11.56
C GLN A 3 -23.32 -2.56 12.07
N VAL A 4 -22.89 -1.37 11.66
CA VAL A 4 -23.56 -0.10 11.98
C VAL A 4 -23.94 0.60 10.68
N ASP A 5 -25.24 0.86 10.55
CA ASP A 5 -25.81 1.58 9.41
C ASP A 5 -25.86 3.10 9.67
N ASN A 6 -26.04 3.88 8.62
CA ASN A 6 -26.10 5.34 8.66
C ASN A 6 -27.35 5.88 7.95
N SER A 7 -27.61 7.18 8.08
CA SER A 7 -28.81 7.80 7.51
C SER A 7 -28.82 7.87 5.98
N GLY A 8 -27.67 7.72 5.28
CA GLY A 8 -27.55 7.50 3.84
C GLY A 8 -28.36 8.43 2.92
N HIS A 9 -27.81 9.59 2.54
CA HIS A 9 -28.41 10.52 1.56
C HIS A 9 -27.34 10.97 0.56
N GLY A 10 -26.65 10.00 -0.06
CA GLY A 10 -25.44 10.25 -0.86
C GLY A 10 -24.18 10.58 -0.05
N ASN A 11 -24.28 10.65 1.27
CA ASN A 11 -23.19 10.85 2.21
C ASN A 11 -22.69 9.55 2.88
N CYS A 12 -23.23 8.39 2.48
CA CYS A 12 -23.05 7.13 3.20
C CYS A 12 -21.58 6.71 3.38
N MET A 13 -20.71 6.95 2.39
CA MET A 13 -19.27 6.64 2.51
C MET A 13 -18.64 7.42 3.67
N TYR A 14 -18.86 8.74 3.72
CA TYR A 14 -18.29 9.61 4.75
C TYR A 14 -18.89 9.34 6.13
N TYR A 15 -20.18 9.01 6.21
CA TYR A 15 -20.84 8.61 7.46
C TYR A 15 -20.30 7.27 7.96
N ALA A 16 -20.19 6.27 7.09
CA ALA A 16 -19.60 4.98 7.44
C ALA A 16 -18.15 5.13 7.90
N TYR A 17 -17.34 5.94 7.20
CA TYR A 17 -15.97 6.26 7.63
C TYR A 17 -15.95 6.89 9.03
N SER A 18 -16.79 7.89 9.25
CA SER A 18 -16.88 8.63 10.52
C SER A 18 -17.31 7.75 11.69
N ILE A 19 -18.28 6.87 11.48
CA ILE A 19 -18.74 5.91 12.50
C ILE A 19 -17.61 4.93 12.83
N SER A 20 -16.97 4.33 11.83
CA SER A 20 -15.84 3.41 12.05
C SER A 20 -14.68 4.09 12.78
N LEU A 21 -14.38 5.36 12.42
CA LEU A 21 -13.35 6.16 13.07
C LEU A 21 -13.69 6.44 14.55
N MET A 22 -14.93 6.78 14.87
CA MET A 22 -15.35 7.01 16.26
C MET A 22 -15.22 5.77 17.14
N TYR A 23 -15.56 4.59 16.61
CA TYR A 23 -15.33 3.32 17.32
C TYR A 23 -13.83 3.08 17.54
N PHE A 24 -13.01 3.26 16.51
CA PHE A 24 -11.56 3.13 16.62
C PHE A 24 -10.97 4.07 17.69
N LEU A 25 -11.28 5.36 17.62
CA LEU A 25 -10.76 6.38 18.55
C LEU A 25 -11.15 6.09 19.99
N ARG A 26 -12.40 5.64 20.23
CA ARG A 26 -12.87 5.26 21.56
C ARG A 26 -12.07 4.09 22.13
N THR A 27 -11.82 3.06 21.31
CA THR A 27 -11.04 1.89 21.73
C THR A 27 -9.57 2.23 21.98
N GLN A 28 -8.96 3.14 21.20
CA GLN A 28 -7.59 3.56 21.44
C GLN A 28 -7.42 4.37 22.74
N SER A 29 -8.46 5.11 23.16
CA SER A 29 -8.44 5.94 24.39
C SER A 29 -7.19 6.85 24.48
N ASN A 30 -6.72 7.35 23.33
CA ASN A 30 -5.52 8.18 23.23
C ASN A 30 -5.92 9.63 22.86
N PRO A 31 -5.82 10.59 23.81
CA PRO A 31 -6.20 11.98 23.57
C PRO A 31 -5.36 12.69 22.51
N LEU A 32 -4.06 12.37 22.40
CA LEU A 32 -3.15 12.98 21.42
C LEU A 32 -3.50 12.54 19.99
N LEU A 33 -3.73 11.23 19.81
CA LEU A 33 -4.21 10.67 18.55
C LEU A 33 -5.54 11.31 18.13
N THR A 34 -6.48 11.39 19.08
CA THR A 34 -7.81 11.97 18.86
C THR A 34 -7.72 13.43 18.44
N ASP A 35 -6.94 14.25 19.16
CA ASP A 35 -6.82 15.67 18.84
C ASP A 35 -6.09 15.89 17.50
N ASN A 36 -5.06 15.10 17.19
CA ASN A 36 -4.38 15.14 15.88
C ASN A 36 -5.38 14.91 14.73
N ILE A 37 -6.19 13.85 14.83
CA ILE A 37 -7.21 13.54 13.82
C ILE A 37 -8.29 14.63 13.73
N PHE A 38 -8.75 15.17 14.86
CA PHE A 38 -9.70 16.28 14.88
C PHE A 38 -9.13 17.58 14.31
N ASN A 39 -7.82 17.83 14.48
CA ASN A 39 -7.11 18.95 13.85
C ASN A 39 -7.04 18.80 12.34
N LYS A 40 -6.72 17.61 11.83
CA LYS A 40 -6.73 17.32 10.38
C LYS A 40 -8.10 17.53 9.75
N LEU A 41 -9.16 17.15 10.46
CA LEU A 41 -10.56 17.38 10.06
C LEU A 41 -11.00 18.84 10.18
N LYS A 42 -10.17 19.72 10.78
CA LYS A 42 -10.45 21.13 11.04
C LYS A 42 -11.76 21.33 11.81
N LEU A 43 -11.94 20.56 12.89
CA LEU A 43 -13.11 20.67 13.76
C LEU A 43 -12.96 21.88 14.71
N SER A 44 -14.06 22.58 14.94
CA SER A 44 -14.14 23.65 15.96
C SER A 44 -14.05 23.09 17.37
N GLY A 45 -13.75 23.95 18.36
CA GLY A 45 -13.68 23.55 19.77
C GLY A 45 -14.99 22.93 20.28
N GLU A 46 -16.14 23.46 19.87
CA GLU A 46 -17.46 22.92 20.23
C GLU A 46 -17.69 21.53 19.63
N GLU A 47 -17.38 21.35 18.34
CA GLU A 47 -17.51 20.05 17.67
C GLU A 47 -16.61 18.99 18.31
N LYS A 48 -15.35 19.34 18.61
CA LYS A 48 -14.41 18.47 19.33
C LYS A 48 -14.98 18.06 20.68
N TYR A 49 -15.48 19.01 21.46
CA TYR A 49 -16.06 18.74 22.79
C TYR A 49 -17.24 17.77 22.71
N ARG A 50 -18.16 17.96 21.76
CA ARG A 50 -19.32 17.07 21.56
C ARG A 50 -18.89 15.65 21.19
N LEU A 51 -17.89 15.49 20.33
CA LEU A 51 -17.37 14.17 19.97
C LEU A 51 -16.57 13.54 21.12
N GLN A 52 -15.75 14.31 21.84
CA GLN A 52 -15.02 13.83 23.02
C GLN A 52 -15.97 13.32 24.11
N THR A 53 -17.11 13.99 24.30
CA THR A 53 -18.17 13.53 25.22
C THR A 53 -18.69 12.13 24.83
N LEU A 54 -18.80 11.82 23.54
CA LEU A 54 -19.15 10.47 23.07
C LEU A 54 -17.99 9.49 23.26
N LEU A 55 -16.75 9.91 23.04
CA LEU A 55 -15.56 9.07 23.25
C LEU A 55 -15.34 8.73 24.74
N SER A 56 -15.83 9.55 25.68
CA SER A 56 -15.77 9.26 27.12
C SER A 56 -16.86 8.32 27.64
N GLN A 57 -17.81 7.91 26.80
CA GLN A 57 -18.83 6.93 27.18
C GLN A 57 -18.22 5.54 27.37
N ASP A 58 -18.96 4.64 28.04
CA ASP A 58 -18.56 3.24 28.21
C ASP A 58 -18.23 2.60 26.86
N SER A 59 -17.00 2.10 26.73
CA SER A 59 -16.48 1.48 25.51
C SER A 59 -17.24 0.22 25.11
N ASN A 60 -17.96 -0.41 26.03
CA ASN A 60 -18.80 -1.59 25.79
C ASN A 60 -20.22 -1.24 25.31
N GLN A 61 -20.60 0.04 25.30
CA GLN A 61 -21.89 0.50 24.82
C GLN A 61 -21.82 0.93 23.35
N GLU A 62 -22.84 0.58 22.58
CA GLU A 62 -22.96 1.02 21.18
C GLU A 62 -23.27 2.51 21.14
N PHE A 63 -22.75 3.24 20.15
CA PHE A 63 -23.30 4.54 19.84
C PHE A 63 -24.75 4.36 19.40
N THR A 64 -25.66 5.09 20.04
CA THR A 64 -27.07 5.05 19.72
C THR A 64 -27.33 5.67 18.35
N ARG A 65 -28.43 5.27 17.72
CA ARG A 65 -28.89 5.88 16.46
C ARG A 65 -29.06 7.40 16.56
N SER A 66 -29.43 7.91 17.74
CA SER A 66 -29.57 9.34 17.97
C SER A 66 -28.22 10.05 18.00
N GLU A 67 -27.20 9.49 18.65
CA GLU A 67 -25.84 10.06 18.68
C GLU A 67 -25.21 10.03 17.29
N ILE A 68 -25.37 8.92 16.57
CA ILE A 68 -24.91 8.80 15.18
C ILE A 68 -25.54 9.90 14.33
N LYS A 69 -26.87 9.98 14.31
CA LYS A 69 -27.61 10.90 13.42
C LYS A 69 -27.48 12.38 13.80
N LYS A 70 -27.37 12.71 15.10
CA LYS A 70 -27.40 14.10 15.59
C LYS A 70 -26.03 14.68 15.90
N ILE A 71 -24.99 13.85 16.02
CA ILE A 71 -23.66 14.28 16.43
C ILE A 71 -22.59 13.79 15.44
N ILE A 72 -22.46 12.48 15.25
CA ILE A 72 -21.38 11.92 14.43
C ILE A 72 -21.54 12.31 12.96
N GLU A 73 -22.68 12.00 12.35
CA GLU A 73 -22.92 12.26 10.92
C GLU A 73 -22.83 13.76 10.55
N PRO A 74 -23.48 14.69 11.28
CA PRO A 74 -23.46 16.11 10.90
C PRO A 74 -22.10 16.77 11.06
N ILE A 75 -21.30 16.35 12.05
CA ILE A 75 -19.98 16.91 12.31
C ILE A 75 -18.94 16.23 11.41
N LEU A 76 -18.76 14.92 11.59
CA LEU A 76 -17.66 14.19 10.96
C LEU A 76 -17.93 13.88 9.49
N GLY A 77 -19.18 13.64 9.09
CA GLY A 77 -19.49 13.38 7.69
C GLY A 77 -19.13 14.55 6.77
N ARG A 78 -19.46 15.78 7.19
CA ARG A 78 -19.10 17.00 6.46
C ARG A 78 -17.60 17.28 6.53
N ALA A 79 -16.99 17.12 7.70
CA ALA A 79 -15.55 17.33 7.86
C ALA A 79 -14.71 16.35 7.03
N ALA A 80 -15.09 15.08 7.01
CA ALA A 80 -14.46 14.04 6.20
C ALA A 80 -14.63 14.31 4.70
N ARG A 81 -15.83 14.69 4.24
CA ARG A 81 -16.07 15.08 2.85
C ARG A 81 -15.18 16.24 2.42
N ARG A 82 -15.11 17.29 3.23
CA ARG A 82 -14.24 18.45 2.98
C ARG A 82 -12.77 18.05 2.93
N LEU A 83 -12.30 17.27 3.91
CA LEU A 83 -10.91 16.83 3.96
C LEU A 83 -10.54 16.00 2.74
N ALA A 84 -11.39 15.06 2.32
CA ALA A 84 -11.14 14.22 1.15
C ALA A 84 -11.00 15.04 -0.14
N ALA A 85 -11.92 15.99 -0.35
CA ALA A 85 -11.88 16.88 -1.51
C ALA A 85 -10.65 17.80 -1.48
N GLU A 86 -10.34 18.42 -0.34
CA GLU A 86 -9.14 19.27 -0.19
C GLU A 86 -7.85 18.47 -0.39
N HIS A 87 -7.76 17.27 0.17
CA HIS A 87 -6.56 16.44 0.06
C HIS A 87 -6.38 15.88 -1.36
N THR A 88 -7.46 15.63 -2.11
CA THR A 88 -7.39 15.30 -3.54
C THR A 88 -6.66 16.41 -4.31
N LYS A 89 -6.96 17.68 -3.99
CA LYS A 89 -6.26 18.83 -4.58
C LYS A 89 -4.79 18.87 -4.17
N VAL A 90 -4.50 18.62 -2.90
CA VAL A 90 -3.12 18.60 -2.39
C VAL A 90 -2.31 17.53 -3.09
N GLU A 91 -2.79 16.28 -3.14
CA GLU A 91 -2.10 15.18 -3.83
C GLU A 91 -1.85 15.52 -5.30
N PHE A 92 -2.87 16.04 -6.00
CA PHE A 92 -2.73 16.41 -7.41
C PHE A 92 -1.70 17.52 -7.62
N LYS A 93 -1.64 18.52 -6.74
CA LYS A 93 -0.65 19.60 -6.85
C LYS A 93 0.76 19.16 -6.49
N THR A 94 0.89 18.20 -5.57
CA THR A 94 2.19 17.70 -5.12
C THR A 94 2.83 16.76 -6.14
N SER A 95 2.07 15.78 -6.64
CA SER A 95 2.53 14.85 -7.67
C SER A 95 1.37 14.42 -8.56
N PRO A 96 1.02 15.21 -9.60
CA PRO A 96 -0.16 14.95 -10.41
C PRO A 96 -0.19 13.51 -10.96
N GLN A 97 0.94 13.02 -11.48
CA GLN A 97 1.03 11.74 -12.17
C GLN A 97 0.80 10.52 -11.25
N ASP A 98 0.99 10.69 -9.95
CA ASP A 98 0.78 9.63 -8.96
C ASP A 98 -0.68 9.56 -8.49
N THR A 99 -1.55 10.47 -8.98
CA THR A 99 -2.94 10.53 -8.55
C THR A 99 -3.89 9.69 -9.40
N PRO A 100 -4.97 9.17 -8.79
CA PRO A 100 -6.07 8.54 -9.52
C PRO A 100 -6.71 9.48 -10.55
N LEU A 101 -6.86 10.76 -10.20
CA LEU A 101 -7.44 11.78 -11.08
C LEU A 101 -6.66 11.94 -12.39
N PHE A 102 -5.33 11.95 -12.33
CA PHE A 102 -4.49 11.99 -13.52
C PHE A 102 -4.66 10.73 -14.37
N THR A 103 -4.62 9.56 -13.74
CA THR A 103 -4.71 8.27 -14.43
C THR A 103 -6.02 8.14 -15.20
N ALA A 104 -7.15 8.47 -14.54
CA ALA A 104 -8.45 8.51 -15.20
C ALA A 104 -8.49 9.63 -16.25
N GLY A 105 -8.17 10.87 -15.89
CA GLY A 105 -8.23 12.02 -16.79
C GLY A 105 -7.44 11.84 -18.09
N LYS A 106 -6.24 11.25 -18.00
CA LYS A 106 -5.39 10.92 -19.15
C LYS A 106 -6.12 10.01 -20.14
N TYR A 107 -6.72 8.92 -19.66
CA TYR A 107 -7.44 7.97 -20.53
C TYR A 107 -8.54 8.65 -21.37
N GLY A 108 -9.26 9.61 -20.79
CA GLY A 108 -10.27 10.38 -21.51
C GLY A 108 -9.69 11.39 -22.49
N LEU A 109 -8.64 12.11 -22.09
CA LEU A 109 -7.96 13.09 -22.95
C LEU A 109 -7.25 12.42 -24.13
N GLU A 110 -6.58 11.28 -23.92
CA GLU A 110 -5.96 10.50 -24.99
C GLU A 110 -6.97 10.09 -26.04
N PHE A 111 -8.15 9.60 -25.62
CA PHE A 111 -9.23 9.31 -26.54
C PHE A 111 -9.66 10.56 -27.33
N CYS A 112 -9.86 11.70 -26.66
CA CYS A 112 -10.22 12.95 -27.32
C CYS A 112 -9.18 13.38 -28.37
N PHE A 113 -7.89 13.35 -28.01
CA PHE A 113 -6.79 13.66 -28.93
C PHE A 113 -6.73 12.68 -30.10
N GLN A 114 -6.91 11.38 -29.85
CA GLN A 114 -6.95 10.35 -30.89
C GLN A 114 -8.04 10.67 -31.94
N GLN A 115 -9.23 11.10 -31.53
CA GLN A 115 -10.30 11.49 -32.45
C GLN A 115 -9.91 12.72 -33.30
N PHE A 116 -9.27 13.73 -32.70
CA PHE A 116 -8.83 14.90 -33.46
C PHE A 116 -7.62 14.64 -34.35
N PHE A 117 -6.73 13.70 -34.00
CA PHE A 117 -5.67 13.23 -34.89
C PHE A 117 -6.23 12.51 -36.13
N LYS A 118 -7.30 11.71 -35.96
CA LYS A 118 -8.02 11.09 -37.09
C LYS A 118 -8.61 12.16 -38.01
N GLN A 119 -9.26 13.18 -37.44
CA GLN A 119 -9.86 14.28 -38.20
C GLN A 119 -8.83 15.12 -38.96
N SER A 120 -7.66 15.36 -38.37
CA SER A 120 -6.55 16.08 -39.02
C SER A 120 -5.72 15.20 -39.98
N ARG A 121 -6.11 13.93 -40.18
CA ARG A 121 -5.38 12.93 -40.98
C ARG A 121 -3.95 12.72 -40.53
N SER A 122 -3.68 12.94 -39.24
CA SER A 122 -2.39 12.70 -38.62
C SER A 122 -2.18 11.21 -38.35
N GLY A 123 -0.98 10.70 -38.66
CA GLY A 123 -0.58 9.32 -38.36
C GLY A 123 -0.55 9.01 -36.86
N LEU A 124 -0.47 10.03 -36.00
CA LEU A 124 -0.39 9.89 -34.54
C LEU A 124 -1.59 9.18 -33.91
N SER A 125 -2.74 9.18 -34.59
CA SER A 125 -3.91 8.43 -34.13
C SER A 125 -3.67 6.92 -33.99
N ARG A 126 -2.70 6.37 -34.73
CA ARG A 126 -2.32 4.95 -34.69
C ARG A 126 -1.41 4.59 -33.50
N LEU A 127 -0.87 5.60 -32.80
CA LEU A 127 0.00 5.43 -31.64
C LEU A 127 -0.77 5.36 -30.32
N ILE A 128 -2.10 5.46 -30.36
CA ILE A 128 -2.99 5.35 -29.19
C ILE A 128 -3.91 4.17 -29.44
N ASP A 129 -3.80 3.14 -28.60
CA ASP A 129 -4.50 1.87 -28.76
C ASP A 129 -5.55 1.64 -27.66
N HIS A 130 -6.57 2.48 -27.64
CA HIS A 130 -7.81 2.22 -26.92
C HIS A 130 -8.98 2.99 -27.53
N ASP A 131 -10.19 2.52 -27.23
CA ASP A 131 -11.46 3.03 -27.75
C ASP A 131 -12.35 3.66 -26.65
N PHE A 132 -11.79 3.83 -25.45
CA PHE A 132 -12.50 4.38 -24.28
C PHE A 132 -13.65 3.50 -23.79
N THR A 133 -13.50 2.17 -23.86
CA THR A 133 -14.48 1.20 -23.34
C THR A 133 -14.07 0.53 -22.03
N ASN A 134 -12.84 0.74 -21.54
CA ASN A 134 -12.36 0.09 -20.33
C ASN A 134 -13.00 0.66 -19.05
N ARG A 135 -13.90 -0.13 -18.45
CA ARG A 135 -14.66 0.22 -17.24
C ARG A 135 -13.81 0.58 -16.03
N ASN A 136 -12.56 0.08 -15.95
CA ASN A 136 -11.64 0.46 -14.88
C ASN A 136 -11.29 1.96 -14.90
N PHE A 137 -11.44 2.62 -16.05
CA PHE A 137 -11.22 4.06 -16.20
C PHE A 137 -12.54 4.81 -16.38
N THR A 138 -13.44 4.32 -17.25
CA THR A 138 -14.66 5.08 -17.61
C THR A 138 -15.67 5.22 -16.46
N GLU A 139 -15.53 4.42 -15.39
CA GLU A 139 -16.36 4.55 -14.18
C GLU A 139 -15.77 5.49 -13.12
N ALA A 140 -14.60 6.08 -13.39
CA ALA A 140 -13.95 7.03 -12.49
C ALA A 140 -14.82 8.27 -12.23
N GLU A 141 -14.63 8.87 -11.04
CA GLU A 141 -15.53 9.93 -10.57
C GLU A 141 -15.48 11.20 -11.42
N VAL A 142 -14.33 11.48 -12.05
CA VAL A 142 -14.15 12.62 -12.96
C VAL A 142 -15.14 12.62 -14.13
N TYR A 143 -15.61 11.45 -14.58
CA TYR A 143 -16.58 11.33 -15.68
C TYR A 143 -18.03 11.46 -15.25
N LYS A 144 -18.31 11.43 -13.94
CA LYS A 144 -19.66 11.67 -13.40
C LYS A 144 -19.96 13.15 -13.19
N MET A 145 -18.94 13.99 -13.29
CA MET A 145 -19.11 15.44 -13.33
C MET A 145 -19.80 15.87 -14.62
N SER A 146 -20.83 16.70 -14.48
CA SER A 146 -21.55 17.26 -15.62
C SER A 146 -20.62 18.10 -16.51
N GLY A 147 -20.53 17.74 -17.80
CA GLY A 147 -19.81 18.51 -18.82
C GLY A 147 -18.31 18.21 -18.95
N THR A 148 -17.78 17.21 -18.23
CA THR A 148 -16.37 16.79 -18.37
C THR A 148 -16.05 16.34 -19.79
N ASP A 149 -16.94 15.59 -20.42
CA ASP A 149 -16.82 15.11 -21.79
C ASP A 149 -16.62 16.26 -22.79
N ARG A 150 -17.48 17.28 -22.69
CA ARG A 150 -17.42 18.49 -23.52
C ARG A 150 -16.17 19.31 -23.20
N ALA A 151 -15.79 19.42 -21.94
CA ALA A 151 -14.59 20.14 -21.51
C ALA A 151 -13.31 19.52 -22.10
N MET A 152 -13.12 18.21 -21.92
CA MET A 152 -11.98 17.47 -22.46
C MET A 152 -11.95 17.52 -23.99
N THR A 153 -13.10 17.35 -24.64
CA THR A 153 -13.22 17.44 -26.10
C THR A 153 -12.82 18.84 -26.60
N ASN A 154 -13.33 19.89 -25.96
CA ASN A 154 -12.99 21.27 -26.33
C ASN A 154 -11.51 21.53 -26.10
N TYR A 155 -10.95 21.12 -24.97
CA TYR A 155 -9.52 21.27 -24.69
C TYR A 155 -8.67 20.60 -25.76
N ALA A 156 -8.91 19.32 -26.03
CA ALA A 156 -8.18 18.57 -27.06
C ALA A 156 -8.31 19.23 -28.44
N LYS A 157 -9.50 19.70 -28.81
CA LYS A 157 -9.73 20.42 -30.08
C LYS A 157 -8.84 21.67 -30.22
N HIS A 158 -8.70 22.46 -29.15
CA HIS A 158 -7.88 23.68 -29.19
C HIS A 158 -6.38 23.36 -29.17
N ARG A 159 -5.97 22.26 -28.52
CA ARG A 159 -4.56 21.90 -28.33
C ARG A 159 -3.98 20.99 -29.41
N VAL A 160 -4.81 20.33 -30.22
CA VAL A 160 -4.37 19.31 -31.19
C VAL A 160 -3.27 19.80 -32.13
N SER A 161 -3.35 21.04 -32.63
CA SER A 161 -2.33 21.57 -33.54
C SER A 161 -0.98 21.75 -32.83
N ASP A 162 -0.99 22.15 -31.56
CA ASP A 162 0.24 22.38 -30.80
C ASP A 162 0.89 21.05 -30.43
N VAL A 163 0.09 20.06 -30.04
CA VAL A 163 0.54 18.70 -29.76
C VAL A 163 1.19 18.05 -30.99
N ILE A 164 0.57 18.18 -32.18
CA ILE A 164 1.15 17.67 -33.43
C ILE A 164 2.50 18.33 -33.72
N LYS A 165 2.59 19.67 -33.60
CA LYS A 165 3.83 20.42 -33.85
C LYS A 165 4.93 20.00 -32.88
N GLU A 166 4.59 19.89 -31.60
CA GLU A 166 5.53 19.51 -30.56
C GLU A 166 6.03 18.07 -30.73
N PHE A 167 5.14 17.15 -31.09
CA PHE A 167 5.51 15.78 -31.44
C PHE A 167 6.56 15.74 -32.54
N TYR A 168 6.31 16.38 -33.69
CA TYR A 168 7.25 16.33 -34.81
C TYR A 168 8.56 17.06 -34.49
N ARG A 169 8.52 18.10 -33.66
CA ARG A 169 9.72 18.77 -33.17
C ARG A 169 10.59 17.83 -32.33
N LEU A 170 9.99 17.10 -31.38
CA LEU A 170 10.69 16.14 -30.52
C LEU A 170 11.15 14.90 -31.31
N TRP A 171 10.33 14.43 -32.24
CA TRP A 171 10.68 13.31 -33.12
C TRP A 171 11.89 13.64 -33.99
N ALA A 172 11.93 14.82 -34.62
CA ALA A 172 13.08 15.26 -35.41
C ALA A 172 14.38 15.41 -34.59
N ILE A 173 14.27 15.70 -33.28
CA ILE A 173 15.42 15.66 -32.37
C ILE A 173 15.87 14.22 -32.15
N LYS A 174 14.93 13.30 -31.90
CA LYS A 174 15.21 11.87 -31.68
C LYS A 174 15.84 11.21 -32.91
N GLU A 175 15.36 11.52 -34.11
CA GLU A 175 15.94 11.03 -35.37
C GLU A 175 17.42 11.44 -35.50
N LYS A 176 17.76 12.69 -35.16
CA LYS A 176 19.16 13.16 -35.19
C LYS A 176 20.06 12.54 -34.11
N GLU A 177 19.49 12.07 -33.00
CA GLU A 177 20.24 11.30 -32.00
C GLU A 177 20.57 9.91 -32.56
N TRP A 178 19.60 9.27 -33.19
CA TRP A 178 19.71 7.95 -33.80
C TRP A 178 20.68 7.91 -34.99
N GLU A 179 20.70 8.95 -35.82
CA GLU A 179 21.72 9.11 -36.88
C GLU A 179 23.16 9.02 -36.35
N LYS A 180 23.40 9.36 -35.08
CA LYS A 180 24.72 9.30 -34.44
C LYS A 180 25.04 7.94 -33.80
N GLU A 181 24.02 7.14 -33.48
CA GLU A 181 24.16 5.90 -32.70
C GLU A 181 24.61 4.69 -33.55
N SER A 182 24.82 4.84 -34.86
CA SER A 182 25.35 3.80 -35.77
C SER A 182 24.62 2.45 -35.65
N GLY A 183 23.39 2.38 -36.15
CA GLY A 183 22.63 1.14 -36.30
C GLY A 183 21.33 1.36 -37.07
N ASP A 184 20.91 0.38 -37.87
CA ASP A 184 19.58 0.40 -38.47
C ASP A 184 18.52 0.17 -37.38
N HIS A 185 17.50 1.02 -37.35
CA HIS A 185 16.38 0.90 -36.41
C HIS A 185 15.20 0.20 -37.09
N THR A 186 14.61 -0.76 -36.40
CA THR A 186 13.42 -1.49 -36.89
C THR A 186 12.17 -0.61 -36.83
N GLU A 187 11.15 -0.93 -37.64
CA GLU A 187 9.87 -0.21 -37.61
C GLU A 187 9.19 -0.26 -36.22
N ASP A 188 9.35 -1.36 -35.49
CA ASP A 188 8.79 -1.51 -34.14
C ASP A 188 9.52 -0.62 -33.12
N GLU A 189 10.84 -0.46 -33.23
CA GLU A 189 11.61 0.47 -32.39
C GLU A 189 11.24 1.93 -32.67
N VAL A 190 11.09 2.28 -33.95
CA VAL A 190 10.62 3.59 -34.40
C VAL A 190 9.24 3.88 -33.79
N ARG A 191 8.28 2.95 -33.96
CA ARG A 191 6.92 3.10 -33.43
C ARG A 191 6.93 3.24 -31.91
N PHE A 192 7.69 2.41 -31.20
CA PHE A 192 7.80 2.45 -29.75
C PHE A 192 8.35 3.80 -29.23
N GLN A 193 9.36 4.37 -29.89
CA GLN A 193 9.85 5.70 -29.49
C GLN A 193 8.83 6.81 -29.77
N GLN A 194 8.13 6.72 -30.89
CA GLN A 194 7.04 7.66 -31.21
C GLN A 194 5.92 7.58 -30.15
N GLU A 195 5.53 6.38 -29.74
CA GLU A 195 4.57 6.17 -28.64
C GLU A 195 5.06 6.83 -27.34
N ILE A 196 6.34 6.66 -26.96
CA ILE A 196 6.91 7.29 -25.77
C ILE A 196 6.84 8.83 -25.85
N ILE A 197 7.23 9.41 -26.99
CA ILE A 197 7.22 10.87 -27.18
C ILE A 197 5.79 11.39 -27.08
N LEU A 198 4.84 10.74 -27.76
CA LEU A 198 3.44 11.14 -27.72
C LEU A 198 2.86 10.99 -26.31
N ASP A 199 3.10 9.86 -25.63
CA ASP A 199 2.67 9.63 -24.25
C ASP A 199 3.17 10.75 -23.32
N ASN A 200 4.45 11.10 -23.39
CA ASN A 200 5.01 12.19 -22.57
C ASN A 200 4.35 13.55 -22.82
N ILE A 201 4.04 13.88 -24.07
CA ILE A 201 3.31 15.12 -24.40
C ILE A 201 1.89 15.05 -23.82
N LEU A 202 1.17 13.94 -24.00
CA LEU A 202 -0.21 13.79 -23.54
C LEU A 202 -0.32 13.74 -22.01
N ARG A 203 0.70 13.22 -21.31
CA ARG A 203 0.84 13.36 -19.85
C ARG A 203 0.92 14.83 -19.45
N SER A 204 1.75 15.62 -20.13
CA SER A 204 1.85 17.07 -19.85
C SER A 204 0.53 17.79 -20.13
N GLU A 205 -0.12 17.51 -21.25
CA GLU A 205 -1.42 18.10 -21.59
C GLU A 205 -2.53 17.70 -20.59
N THR A 206 -2.46 16.49 -20.01
CA THR A 206 -3.37 16.08 -18.93
C THR A 206 -3.17 16.93 -17.67
N VAL A 207 -1.93 17.17 -17.26
CA VAL A 207 -1.65 18.06 -16.12
C VAL A 207 -2.10 19.49 -16.43
N ASN A 208 -1.82 19.97 -17.64
CA ASN A 208 -2.20 21.31 -18.09
C ASN A 208 -3.72 21.47 -18.11
N PHE A 209 -4.49 20.48 -18.54
CA PHE A 209 -5.95 20.52 -18.49
C PHE A 209 -6.46 20.84 -17.08
N PHE A 210 -5.87 20.26 -16.03
CA PHE A 210 -6.30 20.50 -14.67
C PHE A 210 -5.72 21.77 -14.03
N LEU A 211 -4.49 22.19 -14.39
CA LEU A 211 -3.78 23.29 -13.73
C LEU A 211 -3.82 24.64 -14.47
N THR A 212 -4.14 24.66 -15.76
CA THR A 212 -4.28 25.92 -16.52
C THR A 212 -5.53 26.70 -16.11
N GLU A 213 -5.62 27.96 -16.56
CA GLU A 213 -6.78 28.84 -16.29
C GLU A 213 -7.12 28.95 -14.79
N ASN A 214 -6.10 29.12 -13.95
CA ASN A 214 -6.25 29.19 -12.49
C ASN A 214 -6.90 27.92 -11.89
N GLU A 215 -6.46 26.75 -12.37
CA GLU A 215 -6.88 25.43 -11.88
C GLU A 215 -8.39 25.18 -12.04
N ASN A 216 -9.04 25.78 -13.05
CA ASN A 216 -10.50 25.77 -13.19
C ASN A 216 -11.09 24.35 -13.14
N TYR A 217 -10.59 23.43 -13.96
CA TYR A 217 -11.12 22.05 -14.01
C TYR A 217 -10.79 21.24 -12.76
N LEU A 218 -9.61 21.46 -12.16
CA LEU A 218 -9.29 20.85 -10.86
C LEU A 218 -10.28 21.35 -9.80
N ASN A 219 -10.52 22.65 -9.71
CA ASN A 219 -11.45 23.25 -8.76
C ASN A 219 -12.89 22.75 -8.97
N LEU A 220 -13.35 22.60 -10.22
CA LEU A 220 -14.65 22.00 -10.51
C LEU A 220 -14.75 20.56 -9.99
N TYR A 221 -13.69 19.76 -10.12
CA TYR A 221 -13.67 18.40 -9.56
C TYR A 221 -13.71 18.43 -8.03
N ILE A 222 -12.93 19.30 -7.40
CA ILE A 222 -12.94 19.45 -5.94
C ILE A 222 -14.32 19.90 -5.44
N ASP A 223 -14.95 20.85 -6.13
CA ASP A 223 -16.30 21.32 -5.80
C ASP A 223 -17.36 20.24 -5.98
N HIS A 224 -17.21 19.38 -6.99
CA HIS A 224 -18.06 18.20 -7.18
C HIS A 224 -17.92 17.23 -6.01
N LEU A 225 -16.70 16.84 -5.63
CA LEU A 225 -16.46 15.94 -4.49
C LEU A 225 -16.99 16.52 -3.16
N ARG A 226 -16.85 17.85 -3.00
CA ARG A 226 -17.29 18.58 -1.79
C ARG A 226 -18.80 18.77 -1.70
N ARG A 227 -19.54 18.64 -2.81
CA ARG A 227 -20.98 18.87 -2.85
C ARG A 227 -21.71 17.82 -2.01
N GLU A 228 -22.57 18.28 -1.11
CA GLU A 228 -23.43 17.40 -0.32
C GLU A 228 -24.23 16.46 -1.22
N SER A 229 -24.44 15.22 -0.76
CA SER A 229 -25.16 14.15 -1.47
C SER A 229 -24.50 13.61 -2.74
N VAL A 230 -23.33 14.10 -3.18
CA VAL A 230 -22.53 13.41 -4.22
C VAL A 230 -21.94 12.14 -3.62
N TRP A 231 -22.17 11.00 -4.26
CA TRP A 231 -21.76 9.70 -3.72
C TRP A 231 -20.24 9.59 -3.64
N GLY A 232 -19.72 9.23 -2.47
CA GLY A 232 -18.31 8.95 -2.29
C GLY A 232 -17.91 7.63 -2.96
N THR A 233 -16.79 7.63 -3.67
CA THR A 233 -16.20 6.46 -4.30
C THR A 233 -15.07 5.87 -3.46
N GLU A 234 -14.61 4.68 -3.86
CA GLU A 234 -13.40 4.06 -3.29
C GLU A 234 -12.16 4.93 -3.48
N GLU A 235 -12.04 5.60 -4.63
CA GLU A 235 -10.97 6.58 -4.91
C GLU A 235 -10.89 7.63 -3.80
N THR A 236 -12.01 8.30 -3.52
CA THR A 236 -12.08 9.36 -2.51
C THR A 236 -11.94 8.83 -1.09
N LEU A 237 -12.37 7.59 -0.82
CA LEU A 237 -12.17 6.92 0.47
C LEU A 237 -10.68 6.77 0.79
N PHE A 238 -9.86 6.31 -0.16
CA PHE A 238 -8.43 6.11 0.08
C PHE A 238 -7.69 7.44 0.20
N VAL A 239 -8.06 8.47 -0.56
CA VAL A 239 -7.53 9.84 -0.38
C VAL A 239 -7.84 10.35 1.03
N LEU A 240 -9.09 10.18 1.50
CA LEU A 240 -9.47 10.55 2.87
C LEU A 240 -8.65 9.79 3.91
N HIS A 241 -8.44 8.50 3.70
CA HIS A 241 -7.74 7.66 4.67
C HIS A 241 -6.27 8.08 4.80
N ARG A 242 -5.57 8.29 3.69
CA ARG A 242 -4.21 8.85 3.67
C ARG A 242 -4.12 10.19 4.40
N ALA A 243 -5.09 11.08 4.14
CA ALA A 243 -5.16 12.40 4.80
C ALA A 243 -5.31 12.27 6.33
N ILE A 244 -6.12 11.33 6.81
CA ILE A 244 -6.33 11.06 8.23
C ILE A 244 -5.07 10.50 8.89
N GLN A 245 -4.42 9.53 8.24
CA GLN A 245 -3.16 8.96 8.73
C GLN A 245 -2.00 9.97 8.70
N GLY A 246 -2.10 11.02 7.87
CA GLY A 246 -0.98 11.91 7.60
C GLY A 246 0.11 11.20 6.81
N GLU A 247 -0.29 10.42 5.80
CA GLU A 247 0.64 9.70 4.93
C GLU A 247 1.53 10.69 4.17
N ARG A 248 2.83 10.40 4.13
CA ARG A 248 3.85 11.20 3.44
C ARG A 248 4.83 10.28 2.74
N MET A 249 4.98 10.45 1.44
CA MET A 249 6.04 9.82 0.65
C MET A 249 7.27 10.74 0.63
N ILE A 250 8.36 10.32 1.25
CA ILE A 250 9.59 11.12 1.38
C ILE A 250 10.74 10.39 0.72
N ARG A 251 11.47 11.11 -0.14
CA ARG A 251 12.70 10.57 -0.74
C ARG A 251 13.82 10.58 0.30
N ASN A 252 14.40 9.42 0.58
CA ASN A 252 15.49 9.29 1.53
C ASN A 252 16.87 9.60 0.90
N SER A 253 17.92 9.53 1.72
CA SER A 253 19.31 9.82 1.29
C SER A 253 19.84 8.84 0.23
N LYS A 254 19.24 7.67 0.08
CA LYS A 254 19.55 6.68 -0.96
C LYS A 254 18.80 6.94 -2.27
N GLY A 255 17.91 7.94 -2.29
CA GLY A 255 17.08 8.26 -3.43
C GLY A 255 15.87 7.34 -3.61
N THR A 256 15.56 6.44 -2.67
CA THR A 256 14.30 5.67 -2.67
C THR A 256 13.19 6.46 -1.97
N ILE A 257 11.94 6.09 -2.20
CA ILE A 257 10.78 6.72 -1.54
C ILE A 257 10.34 5.83 -0.39
N ASP A 258 10.35 6.38 0.82
CA ASP A 258 9.80 5.74 2.01
C ASP A 258 8.44 6.37 2.34
N THR A 259 7.52 5.56 2.86
CA THR A 259 6.18 6.02 3.28
C THR A 259 6.13 6.16 4.80
N PHE A 260 5.72 7.32 5.27
CA PHE A 260 5.58 7.65 6.69
C PHE A 260 4.15 8.00 7.02
N TYR A 261 3.71 7.68 8.23
CA TYR A 261 2.39 8.03 8.75
C TYR A 261 2.55 8.79 10.07
N ASP A 262 1.71 9.78 10.33
CA ASP A 262 1.60 10.31 11.69
C ASP A 262 0.93 9.29 12.61
N ASN A 263 -0.11 8.62 12.10
CA ASN A 263 -0.83 7.56 12.82
C ASN A 263 -1.26 6.49 11.82
N GLU A 264 -0.70 5.29 11.92
CA GLU A 264 -1.07 4.18 11.07
C GLU A 264 -2.41 3.58 11.51
N ILE A 265 -3.35 3.44 10.57
CA ILE A 265 -4.68 2.89 10.81
C ILE A 265 -4.96 1.87 9.72
N VAL A 266 -5.12 0.60 10.07
CA VAL A 266 -5.40 -0.46 9.08
C VAL A 266 -6.88 -0.44 8.69
N LEU A 267 -7.18 0.05 7.49
CA LEU A 267 -8.51 0.02 6.86
C LEU A 267 -8.65 -1.15 5.89
N HIS A 268 -9.70 -1.94 6.04
CA HIS A 268 -10.13 -2.90 5.01
C HIS A 268 -11.42 -2.47 4.32
N LEU A 269 -11.52 -2.81 3.04
CA LEU A 269 -12.71 -2.62 2.23
C LEU A 269 -13.39 -3.97 1.98
N HIS A 270 -14.62 -4.12 2.48
CA HIS A 270 -15.48 -5.26 2.23
C HIS A 270 -16.47 -4.96 1.10
N ARG A 271 -16.90 -6.01 0.39
CA ARG A 271 -17.98 -5.93 -0.59
C ARG A 271 -19.08 -6.90 -0.23
N ASN A 272 -20.31 -6.41 -0.06
CA ASN A 272 -21.49 -7.23 0.27
C ASN A 272 -21.27 -8.12 1.52
N GLY A 273 -20.64 -7.56 2.55
CA GLY A 273 -20.33 -8.24 3.80
C GLY A 273 -19.16 -9.22 3.71
N ARG A 274 -18.56 -9.37 2.53
CA ARG A 274 -17.42 -10.27 2.31
C ARG A 274 -16.12 -9.52 2.37
N SER A 275 -15.17 -10.13 3.05
CA SER A 275 -13.82 -9.62 3.14
C SER A 275 -13.04 -9.89 1.85
N PRO A 276 -12.02 -9.07 1.52
CA PRO A 276 -11.17 -9.35 0.38
C PRO A 276 -10.40 -10.66 0.61
N PHE A 277 -10.07 -11.35 -0.49
CA PHE A 277 -9.36 -12.64 -0.44
C PHE A 277 -7.94 -12.49 0.13
N MET A 278 -7.29 -11.36 -0.17
CA MET A 278 -6.01 -10.98 0.43
C MET A 278 -6.25 -9.82 1.39
N GLN A 279 -5.72 -9.97 2.60
CA GLN A 279 -5.75 -8.97 3.64
C GLN A 279 -4.33 -8.72 4.13
N PHE A 280 -4.03 -7.46 4.41
CA PHE A 280 -2.79 -7.08 5.09
C PHE A 280 -3.15 -6.57 6.48
N GLY A 281 -2.55 -7.19 7.49
CA GLY A 281 -2.78 -6.85 8.89
C GLY A 281 -4.20 -7.17 9.39
N SER A 282 -4.38 -7.03 10.69
CA SER A 282 -5.70 -7.10 11.32
C SER A 282 -6.40 -5.73 11.20
N PRO A 283 -7.60 -5.63 10.60
CA PRO A 283 -8.25 -4.36 10.41
C PRO A 283 -8.71 -3.77 11.74
N VAL A 284 -8.50 -2.46 11.88
CA VAL A 284 -9.07 -1.66 12.97
C VAL A 284 -10.23 -0.78 12.49
N MET A 285 -10.37 -0.63 11.17
CA MET A 285 -11.54 -0.05 10.51
C MET A 285 -11.94 -0.92 9.32
N ILE A 286 -13.23 -1.16 9.15
CA ILE A 286 -13.76 -1.84 7.96
C ILE A 286 -14.93 -1.03 7.41
N LEU A 287 -14.84 -0.65 6.14
CA LEU A 287 -16.00 -0.16 5.39
C LEU A 287 -16.51 -1.24 4.46
N ASN A 288 -17.83 -1.35 4.35
CA ASN A 288 -18.48 -2.31 3.48
C ASN A 288 -19.32 -1.61 2.42
N ASN A 289 -18.94 -1.80 1.17
CA ASN A 289 -19.72 -1.37 0.02
C ASN A 289 -20.81 -2.41 -0.28
N GLN A 290 -22.07 -1.98 -0.27
CA GLN A 290 -23.23 -2.82 -0.55
C GLN A 290 -23.75 -2.51 -1.95
N ASN A 291 -23.54 -3.45 -2.87
CA ASN A 291 -24.01 -3.42 -4.25
C ASN A 291 -23.71 -2.11 -5.02
N ASN A 292 -22.61 -1.42 -4.69
CA ASN A 292 -22.25 -0.11 -5.23
C ASN A 292 -23.32 0.98 -5.03
N ILE A 293 -24.25 0.81 -4.08
CA ILE A 293 -25.32 1.77 -3.80
C ILE A 293 -25.35 2.31 -2.36
N HIS A 294 -24.69 1.62 -1.43
CA HIS A 294 -24.66 2.03 -0.04
C HIS A 294 -23.34 1.65 0.62
N TRP A 295 -22.98 2.39 1.65
CA TRP A 295 -21.76 2.19 2.43
C TRP A 295 -22.14 2.07 3.89
N VAL A 296 -21.63 1.04 4.57
CA VAL A 296 -21.86 0.80 6.00
C VAL A 296 -20.57 0.52 6.74
N SER A 297 -20.58 0.71 8.05
CA SER A 297 -19.45 0.39 8.93
C SER A 297 -19.56 -1.05 9.39
N MET A 298 -18.47 -1.81 9.29
CA MET A 298 -18.32 -3.08 9.99
C MET A 298 -17.29 -2.90 11.09
N ILE A 299 -17.67 -3.08 12.35
CA ILE A 299 -16.79 -2.88 13.49
C ILE A 299 -16.12 -4.22 13.82
N PRO A 300 -14.77 -4.31 13.75
CA PRO A 300 -14.04 -5.51 14.11
C PRO A 300 -14.27 -5.89 15.57
N ASP A 301 -14.27 -7.19 15.87
CA ASP A 301 -14.47 -7.68 17.25
C ASP A 301 -13.29 -7.28 18.16
N SER A 302 -12.11 -7.02 17.59
CA SER A 302 -10.96 -6.43 18.29
C SER A 302 -11.19 -4.97 18.73
N ILE A 303 -12.15 -4.28 18.12
CA ILE A 303 -12.48 -2.88 18.39
C ILE A 303 -13.69 -2.77 19.31
N PHE A 304 -14.74 -3.57 19.06
CA PHE A 304 -15.96 -3.51 19.84
C PHE A 304 -16.67 -4.86 19.88
N VAL A 305 -17.06 -5.29 21.08
CA VAL A 305 -17.91 -6.46 21.29
C VAL A 305 -19.14 -6.06 22.09
N LYS A 306 -20.32 -6.35 21.56
CA LYS A 306 -21.60 -6.03 22.23
C LYS A 306 -21.71 -6.80 23.55
N ALA A 307 -22.10 -6.13 24.65
CA ALA A 307 -22.24 -6.78 25.96
C ALA A 307 -23.15 -8.03 25.96
N LYS A 308 -24.22 -8.07 25.14
CA LYS A 308 -25.06 -9.28 24.97
C LYS A 308 -24.35 -10.44 24.27
N SER A 309 -23.42 -10.17 23.34
CA SER A 309 -22.58 -11.21 22.77
C SER A 309 -21.51 -11.70 23.74
N VAL A 310 -21.13 -10.87 24.73
CA VAL A 310 -20.24 -11.28 25.81
C VAL A 310 -20.93 -12.28 26.74
N GLU A 311 -22.22 -12.15 27.05
CA GLU A 311 -22.97 -13.17 27.81
C GLU A 311 -23.19 -14.47 27.02
N GLN A 312 -23.45 -14.39 25.71
CA GLN A 312 -23.60 -15.59 24.85
C GLN A 312 -22.27 -16.27 24.48
N SER A 313 -21.14 -15.55 24.50
CA SER A 313 -19.81 -16.12 24.28
C SER A 313 -19.17 -16.64 25.57
N LYS A 314 -19.50 -16.05 26.74
CA LYS A 314 -19.13 -16.58 28.07
C LYS A 314 -19.73 -17.96 28.34
N THR A 315 -20.86 -18.28 27.71
CA THR A 315 -21.62 -19.53 27.93
C THR A 315 -21.31 -20.65 26.92
N ARG A 316 -20.39 -20.46 25.96
CA ARG A 316 -20.11 -21.50 24.94
C ARG A 316 -18.67 -21.97 24.99
N TYR A 317 -18.49 -23.28 24.82
CA TYR A 317 -17.17 -23.87 24.66
C TYR A 317 -16.46 -23.25 23.45
N PRO A 318 -15.23 -22.72 23.58
CA PRO A 318 -14.58 -22.02 22.48
C PRO A 318 -14.47 -22.90 21.23
N VAL A 319 -15.04 -22.41 20.12
CA VAL A 319 -15.14 -23.17 18.87
C VAL A 319 -13.75 -23.53 18.35
N GLU A 320 -12.78 -22.64 18.54
CA GLU A 320 -11.40 -22.85 18.15
C GLU A 320 -10.76 -24.03 18.88
N ILE A 321 -11.07 -24.21 20.18
CA ILE A 321 -10.62 -25.36 20.95
C ILE A 321 -11.35 -26.62 20.49
N SER A 322 -12.65 -26.52 20.15
CA SER A 322 -13.49 -27.66 19.73
C SER A 322 -12.96 -28.39 18.50
N TYR A 323 -12.24 -27.71 17.60
CA TYR A 323 -11.59 -28.34 16.44
C TYR A 323 -10.48 -29.32 16.82
N PHE A 324 -9.87 -29.16 17.99
CA PHE A 324 -8.76 -29.98 18.46
C PHE A 324 -9.16 -30.90 19.61
N LEU A 325 -10.03 -30.42 20.49
CA LEU A 325 -10.45 -31.13 21.68
C LEU A 325 -11.97 -30.98 21.86
N PRO A 326 -12.74 -32.06 21.74
CA PRO A 326 -14.17 -32.03 22.02
C PRO A 326 -14.46 -31.64 23.47
N GLU A 327 -15.57 -30.94 23.70
CA GLU A 327 -15.95 -30.40 25.00
C GLU A 327 -16.02 -31.49 26.10
N ASN A 328 -16.53 -32.68 25.79
CA ASN A 328 -16.63 -33.79 26.74
C ASN A 328 -15.29 -34.45 27.09
N LYS A 329 -14.19 -34.08 26.41
CA LYS A 329 -12.84 -34.61 26.66
C LYS A 329 -11.90 -33.61 27.34
N GLN A 330 -12.42 -32.44 27.73
CA GLN A 330 -11.60 -31.38 28.30
C GLN A 330 -11.05 -31.73 29.69
N THR A 331 -9.77 -31.45 29.89
CA THR A 331 -9.12 -31.34 31.20
C THR A 331 -8.16 -30.15 31.13
N GLY A 332 -7.82 -29.52 32.25
CA GLY A 332 -6.86 -28.41 32.27
C GLY A 332 -5.58 -28.69 31.49
N PRO A 333 -4.87 -29.81 31.74
CA PRO A 333 -3.67 -30.18 31.00
C PRO A 333 -3.90 -30.35 29.49
N LYS A 334 -5.02 -30.97 29.07
CA LYS A 334 -5.33 -31.19 27.65
C LYS A 334 -5.67 -29.88 26.94
N ILE A 335 -6.35 -28.97 27.61
CA ILE A 335 -6.66 -27.64 27.09
C ILE A 335 -5.39 -26.81 26.95
N ALA A 336 -4.54 -26.78 27.98
CA ALA A 336 -3.25 -26.10 27.90
C ALA A 336 -2.38 -26.65 26.77
N LYS A 337 -2.35 -27.99 26.58
CA LYS A 337 -1.66 -28.62 25.45
C LYS A 337 -2.23 -28.17 24.10
N THR A 338 -3.56 -28.11 23.98
CA THR A 338 -4.26 -27.66 22.76
C THR A 338 -3.92 -26.20 22.45
N LEU A 339 -4.00 -25.32 23.45
CA LEU A 339 -3.65 -23.91 23.32
C LEU A 339 -2.18 -23.71 22.90
N ARG A 340 -1.25 -24.51 23.43
CA ARG A 340 0.15 -24.52 22.98
C ARG A 340 0.30 -24.95 21.52
N GLN A 341 -0.46 -25.95 21.07
CA GLN A 341 -0.45 -26.35 19.65
C GLN A 341 -0.97 -25.25 18.74
N MET A 342 -2.04 -24.56 19.13
CA MET A 342 -2.58 -23.41 18.40
C MET A 342 -1.52 -22.31 18.32
N TYR A 343 -0.91 -21.95 19.44
CA TYR A 343 0.17 -20.96 19.49
C TYR A 343 1.36 -21.31 18.58
N LEU A 344 1.79 -22.58 18.55
CA LEU A 344 2.85 -23.03 17.65
C LEU A 344 2.47 -22.87 16.17
N LYS A 345 1.20 -23.10 15.81
CA LYS A 345 0.72 -22.82 14.45
C LYS A 345 0.76 -21.32 14.14
N GLY A 346 0.45 -20.47 15.11
CA GLY A 346 0.60 -19.01 14.99
C GLY A 346 2.04 -18.60 14.67
N LEU A 347 3.01 -19.19 15.37
CA LEU A 347 4.43 -18.96 15.09
C LEU A 347 4.88 -19.47 13.71
N GLN A 348 4.16 -20.42 13.12
CA GLN A 348 4.40 -20.93 11.76
C GLN A 348 3.66 -20.13 10.68
N GLY A 349 3.01 -19.02 11.03
CA GLY A 349 2.32 -18.13 10.10
C GLY A 349 0.82 -18.37 9.95
N ASP A 350 0.20 -19.21 10.79
CA ASP A 350 -1.26 -19.30 10.83
C ASP A 350 -1.83 -18.11 11.63
N GLU A 351 -2.23 -17.05 10.92
CA GLU A 351 -2.71 -15.80 11.52
C GLU A 351 -3.91 -15.98 12.46
N ARG A 352 -4.66 -17.09 12.33
CA ARG A 352 -5.78 -17.43 13.22
C ARG A 352 -5.35 -17.68 14.66
N TYR A 353 -4.07 -17.94 14.90
CA TYR A 353 -3.53 -18.30 16.21
C TYR A 353 -2.37 -17.40 16.65
N SER A 354 -2.45 -16.10 16.34
CA SER A 354 -1.50 -15.12 16.88
C SER A 354 -1.37 -15.19 18.42
N PRO A 355 -0.27 -14.70 19.01
CA PRO A 355 -0.09 -14.69 20.46
C PRO A 355 -1.28 -14.06 21.21
N ASP A 356 -1.74 -12.88 20.76
CA ASP A 356 -2.90 -12.19 21.35
C ASP A 356 -4.18 -13.01 21.20
N ARG A 357 -4.40 -13.65 20.03
CA ARG A 357 -5.59 -14.48 19.81
C ARG A 357 -5.58 -15.74 20.67
N CYS A 358 -4.44 -16.38 20.87
CA CYS A 358 -4.31 -17.53 21.76
C CYS A 358 -4.60 -17.17 23.22
N LYS A 359 -4.16 -15.99 23.68
CA LYS A 359 -4.50 -15.45 25.00
C LYS A 359 -6.01 -15.26 25.13
N GLU A 360 -6.64 -14.65 24.13
CA GLU A 360 -8.10 -14.41 24.11
C GLU A 360 -8.89 -15.73 24.21
N ILE A 361 -8.54 -16.74 23.39
CA ILE A 361 -9.20 -18.05 23.41
C ILE A 361 -9.02 -18.73 24.78
N ALA A 362 -7.85 -18.63 25.40
CA ALA A 362 -7.59 -19.18 26.73
C ALA A 362 -8.44 -18.48 27.82
N MET A 363 -8.61 -17.16 27.73
CA MET A 363 -9.48 -16.41 28.63
C MET A 363 -10.95 -16.76 28.43
N GLN A 364 -11.41 -16.92 27.18
CA GLN A 364 -12.77 -17.38 26.87
C GLN A 364 -13.03 -18.76 27.50
N TYR A 365 -12.07 -19.67 27.45
CA TYR A 365 -12.18 -20.98 28.12
C TYR A 365 -12.30 -20.87 29.64
N LEU A 366 -11.50 -20.01 30.30
CA LEU A 366 -11.60 -19.82 31.75
C LEU A 366 -12.98 -19.28 32.16
N ASN A 367 -13.52 -18.34 31.39
CA ASN A 367 -14.86 -17.81 31.59
C ASN A 367 -15.92 -18.90 31.43
N TYR A 368 -15.81 -19.71 30.36
CA TYR A 368 -16.69 -20.84 30.12
C TYR A 368 -16.72 -21.83 31.29
N VAL A 369 -15.56 -22.19 31.85
CA VAL A 369 -15.48 -23.12 32.99
C VAL A 369 -16.09 -22.53 34.26
N ALA A 370 -15.85 -21.25 34.53
CA ALA A 370 -16.41 -20.55 35.68
C ALA A 370 -17.95 -20.50 35.62
N ASP A 371 -18.48 -20.19 34.44
CA ASP A 371 -19.93 -20.04 34.21
C ASP A 371 -20.69 -21.38 34.30
N HIS A 372 -20.10 -22.47 33.80
CA HIS A 372 -20.69 -23.82 33.87
C HIS A 372 -20.43 -24.55 35.19
N GLN A 373 -19.86 -23.85 36.20
CA GLN A 373 -19.50 -24.41 37.51
C GLN A 373 -18.66 -25.71 37.42
N ARG A 374 -17.84 -25.85 36.37
CA ARG A 374 -17.06 -27.07 36.17
C ARG A 374 -15.82 -27.07 37.07
N ARG A 375 -15.67 -28.12 37.88
CA ARG A 375 -14.53 -28.27 38.81
C ARG A 375 -13.32 -28.89 38.12
N PHE A 376 -12.76 -28.20 37.13
CA PHE A 376 -11.50 -28.60 36.51
C PHE A 376 -10.29 -27.97 37.22
N GLN A 377 -9.17 -28.68 37.26
CA GLN A 377 -7.89 -28.08 37.62
C GLN A 377 -7.43 -27.18 36.47
N LEU A 378 -7.46 -25.85 36.65
CA LEU A 378 -7.18 -24.86 35.60
C LEU A 378 -5.75 -24.30 35.64
N THR A 379 -4.90 -24.84 36.51
CA THR A 379 -3.57 -24.30 36.78
C THR A 379 -2.72 -24.20 35.50
N ASP A 380 -2.74 -25.23 34.65
CA ASP A 380 -1.96 -25.24 33.40
C ASP A 380 -2.43 -24.20 32.38
N VAL A 381 -3.74 -23.91 32.35
CA VAL A 381 -4.32 -22.91 31.45
C VAL A 381 -3.95 -21.51 31.93
N LYS A 382 -3.97 -21.26 33.24
CA LYS A 382 -3.51 -20.01 33.83
C LYS A 382 -2.02 -19.78 33.58
N TYR A 383 -1.18 -20.80 33.79
CA TYR A 383 0.25 -20.73 33.48
C TYR A 383 0.52 -20.47 32.00
N PHE A 384 -0.29 -21.04 31.09
CA PHE A 384 -0.19 -20.75 29.67
C PHE A 384 -0.47 -19.27 29.36
N ILE A 385 -1.50 -18.68 29.96
CA ILE A 385 -1.82 -17.26 29.79
C ILE A 385 -0.67 -16.38 30.29
N GLU A 386 -0.13 -16.68 31.48
CA GLU A 386 1.01 -15.95 32.05
C GLU A 386 2.27 -16.04 31.16
N ASP A 387 2.57 -17.21 30.60
CA ASP A 387 3.70 -17.40 29.68
C ASP A 387 3.51 -16.59 28.39
N ILE A 388 2.33 -16.64 27.77
CA ILE A 388 2.04 -15.85 26.56
C ILE A 388 2.09 -14.36 26.85
N GLU A 389 1.57 -13.90 27.98
CA GLU A 389 1.58 -12.48 28.35
C GLU A 389 3.00 -11.93 28.48
N LYS A 390 3.91 -12.69 29.11
CA LYS A 390 5.33 -12.34 29.18
C LYS A 390 5.96 -12.24 27.78
N ARG A 391 5.62 -13.15 26.87
CA ARG A 391 6.12 -13.14 25.48
C ARG A 391 5.58 -11.94 24.68
N ILE A 392 4.29 -11.64 24.81
CA ILE A 392 3.66 -10.47 24.16
C ILE A 392 4.33 -9.18 24.66
N GLN A 393 4.55 -9.05 25.97
CA GLN A 393 5.25 -7.88 26.54
C GLN A 393 6.70 -7.78 26.03
N HIS A 394 7.42 -8.90 25.93
CA HIS A 394 8.77 -8.91 25.39
C HIS A 394 8.81 -8.50 23.92
N GLN A 395 7.91 -9.02 23.09
CA GLN A 395 7.79 -8.61 21.68
C GLN A 395 7.50 -7.11 21.55
N ARG A 396 6.56 -6.58 22.34
CA ARG A 396 6.24 -5.14 22.33
C ARG A 396 7.44 -4.28 22.74
N LYS A 397 8.23 -4.70 23.73
CA LYS A 397 9.47 -4.00 24.10
C LYS A 397 10.52 -4.05 22.99
N MET A 398 10.67 -5.19 22.32
CA MET A 398 11.60 -5.34 21.19
C MET A 398 11.20 -4.49 19.98
N SER A 399 9.90 -4.33 19.72
CA SER A 399 9.40 -3.44 18.65
C SER A 399 9.48 -1.94 18.99
N GLN A 400 9.74 -1.58 20.26
CA GLN A 400 9.89 -0.20 20.73
C GLN A 400 11.36 0.23 20.90
N LEU A 401 12.32 -0.69 20.75
CA LEU A 401 13.74 -0.33 20.74
C LEU A 401 14.05 0.38 19.41
N PRO A 402 14.70 1.56 19.44
CA PRO A 402 15.24 2.16 18.23
C PRO A 402 16.22 1.16 17.60
N GLY A 403 16.12 0.97 16.27
CA GLY A 403 17.01 0.09 15.53
C GLY A 403 18.47 0.39 15.83
N PRO A 404 19.38 -0.59 15.74
CA PRO A 404 20.75 -0.44 16.21
C PRO A 404 21.43 0.75 15.51
N GLU A 405 21.71 1.79 16.29
CA GLU A 405 22.72 2.78 15.96
C GLU A 405 24.05 2.04 15.78
N LEU A 406 24.63 2.17 14.59
CA LEU A 406 25.99 1.76 14.29
C LEU A 406 26.93 2.52 15.24
N VAL A 407 27.42 1.84 16.28
CA VAL A 407 28.52 2.34 17.10
C VAL A 407 29.83 2.19 16.29
N PRO A 408 30.67 3.24 16.22
CA PRO A 408 31.90 3.22 15.46
C PRO A 408 33.01 2.41 16.14
N GLU A 409 33.83 1.76 15.32
CA GLU A 409 35.09 1.09 15.68
C GLU A 409 36.01 2.02 16.46
N LEU A 410 36.63 1.49 17.53
CA LEU A 410 37.90 1.84 18.18
C LEU A 410 37.98 0.91 19.42
N GLY A 411 39.01 0.17 19.78
CA GLY A 411 40.35 -0.11 19.29
C GLY A 411 40.95 -1.15 20.26
N GLU A 412 41.93 -1.93 19.80
CA GLU A 412 42.66 -2.92 20.60
C GLU A 412 43.40 -2.28 21.78
N VAL A 413 43.33 -2.87 22.99
CA VAL A 413 44.45 -2.96 23.96
C VAL A 413 44.29 -4.20 24.84
N ASN A 414 45.39 -4.94 25.01
CA ASN A 414 45.61 -6.11 25.84
C ASN A 414 45.82 -5.80 27.35
N GLU A 415 45.79 -6.88 28.14
CA GLU A 415 46.50 -7.11 29.42
C GLU A 415 45.87 -6.78 30.80
N SER A 416 45.48 -7.88 31.47
CA SER A 416 45.99 -8.39 32.76
C SER A 416 45.25 -8.12 34.10
N CYS A 417 45.02 -9.26 34.76
CA CYS A 417 45.08 -9.64 36.19
C CYS A 417 44.35 -8.89 37.33
N ASP A 418 43.52 -9.70 38.01
CA ASP A 418 43.38 -9.95 39.46
C ASP A 418 43.10 -8.79 40.45
N SER A 419 41.91 -8.82 41.08
CA SER A 419 41.69 -9.28 42.49
C SER A 419 40.41 -8.70 43.16
N GLU A 420 39.68 -9.61 43.82
CA GLU A 420 38.87 -9.55 45.07
C GLU A 420 38.11 -8.25 45.54
N ILE A 421 36.76 -8.30 45.50
CA ILE A 421 35.71 -8.22 46.59
C ILE A 421 35.97 -7.33 47.86
N PRO A 422 35.00 -6.69 48.61
CA PRO A 422 33.60 -6.20 48.38
C PRO A 422 33.19 -4.84 49.04
N LEU A 423 31.93 -4.41 48.74
CA LEU A 423 30.88 -3.69 49.53
C LEU A 423 31.09 -2.36 50.32
N GLU A 424 29.99 -1.57 50.28
CA GLU A 424 29.54 -0.46 51.18
C GLU A 424 30.26 0.91 51.03
N SER A 425 29.65 2.11 51.13
CA SER A 425 28.29 2.60 51.44
C SER A 425 28.27 4.16 51.31
N VAL A 426 27.08 4.79 51.40
CA VAL A 426 26.79 6.21 51.77
C VAL A 426 27.15 7.30 50.71
N ALA A 427 26.23 7.97 50.00
CA ALA A 427 25.15 8.91 50.36
C ALA A 427 25.58 10.34 50.74
N LYS A 428 24.78 11.32 50.25
CA LYS A 428 24.71 12.77 50.56
C LYS A 428 25.76 13.65 49.88
N GLU A 429 25.53 14.90 49.50
CA GLU A 429 24.47 15.91 49.63
C GLU A 429 24.78 16.93 48.50
N PHE A 430 23.86 17.70 47.93
CA PHE A 430 23.56 19.04 48.42
C PHE A 430 22.33 19.64 47.71
N GLU A 431 21.35 20.02 48.53
CA GLU A 431 20.42 21.16 48.44
C GLU A 431 21.14 22.47 47.96
N LYS A 432 20.52 23.57 47.49
CA LYS A 432 19.18 24.15 47.65
C LYS A 432 19.04 25.42 46.77
N GLU A 433 17.79 25.77 46.45
CA GLU A 433 17.11 27.09 46.56
C GLU A 433 17.87 28.41 46.27
N SER A 434 17.29 29.50 45.74
CA SER A 434 15.89 29.91 45.51
C SER A 434 15.87 31.30 44.82
N LYS A 435 14.74 31.62 44.16
CA LYS A 435 13.91 32.87 44.18
C LYS A 435 14.62 34.25 44.26
N ASP A 436 14.18 35.34 43.62
CA ASP A 436 12.83 35.91 43.53
C ASP A 436 12.75 37.02 42.43
N LYS A 437 11.52 37.20 41.91
CA LYS A 437 10.77 38.39 41.43
C LYS A 437 11.47 39.69 41.01
N GLU A 438 10.97 40.30 39.92
CA GLU A 438 10.28 41.61 40.01
C GLU A 438 9.37 41.93 38.80
N ARG A 439 8.39 42.81 39.05
CA ARG A 439 7.29 43.30 38.19
C ARG A 439 7.79 44.42 37.26
N GLU A 440 7.15 44.61 36.09
CA GLU A 440 6.77 45.96 35.64
C GLU A 440 5.66 45.94 34.56
N GLU A 441 5.05 47.12 34.39
CA GLU A 441 3.67 47.40 33.99
C GLU A 441 3.41 47.50 32.47
N LEU A 442 2.11 47.59 32.14
CA LEU A 442 1.51 47.82 30.82
C LEU A 442 1.80 49.21 30.22
N ASP A 443 2.08 49.26 28.91
CA ASP A 443 1.76 50.40 28.04
C ASP A 443 1.11 49.90 26.72
N PRO A 444 -0.08 50.39 26.33
CA PRO A 444 -0.76 50.01 25.10
C PRO A 444 -0.56 51.05 23.99
N SER A 445 0.48 50.89 23.17
CA SER A 445 0.45 51.47 21.82
C SER A 445 1.39 50.74 20.87
N THR A 446 0.82 50.14 19.80
CA THR A 446 1.35 50.09 18.42
C THR A 446 0.70 48.93 17.68
N ARG A 447 -0.39 49.21 16.94
CA ARG A 447 -0.78 48.42 15.77
C ARG A 447 0.17 48.78 14.63
N ARG A 448 1.00 47.83 14.18
CA ARG A 448 1.56 47.80 12.82
C ARG A 448 1.82 46.35 12.42
N GLY A 449 1.49 46.04 11.16
CA GLY A 449 1.25 44.68 10.66
C GLY A 449 2.41 43.71 10.74
N LEU A 450 2.08 42.46 11.06
CA LEU A 450 2.97 41.31 10.92
C LEU A 450 2.98 40.87 9.46
N MET A 451 4.10 41.06 8.77
CA MET A 451 4.48 40.21 7.64
C MET A 451 4.86 38.81 8.16
N PRO A 452 4.60 37.75 7.40
CA PRO A 452 5.08 36.40 7.74
C PRO A 452 6.61 36.32 7.63
N PRO A 453 7.26 35.39 8.37
CA PRO A 453 8.71 35.27 8.41
C PRO A 453 9.26 34.84 7.04
N ILE A 454 10.27 35.57 6.57
CA ILE A 454 11.12 35.20 5.43
C ILE A 454 11.92 33.97 5.87
N LEU A 455 11.71 32.83 5.19
CA LEU A 455 12.56 31.65 5.32
C LEU A 455 13.96 32.00 4.79
N PRO A 456 15.05 31.57 5.47
CA PRO A 456 16.40 31.78 4.96
C PRO A 456 16.57 31.07 3.61
N GLU A 457 17.06 31.80 2.61
CA GLU A 457 17.43 31.24 1.31
C GLU A 457 18.53 30.17 1.52
N TYR A 458 18.25 28.96 1.05
CA TYR A 458 19.26 27.91 0.96
C TYR A 458 20.31 28.32 -0.08
N PRO A 459 21.61 28.17 0.22
CA PRO A 459 22.66 28.53 -0.73
C PRO A 459 22.57 27.65 -1.97
N ILE A 460 22.42 28.29 -3.12
CA ILE A 460 22.48 27.64 -4.43
C ILE A 460 23.94 27.16 -4.63
N PRO A 461 24.17 25.87 -4.90
CA PRO A 461 25.53 25.35 -5.12
C PRO A 461 26.21 26.06 -6.30
N SER A 462 27.51 26.33 -6.15
CA SER A 462 28.31 26.94 -7.21
C SER A 462 28.42 26.04 -8.46
N GLY A 463 28.77 26.63 -9.61
CA GLY A 463 28.91 25.90 -10.87
C GLY A 463 29.85 24.68 -10.81
N GLU A 464 30.91 24.75 -10.00
CA GLU A 464 31.87 23.64 -9.81
C GLU A 464 31.30 22.51 -8.92
N GLN A 465 30.43 22.82 -7.97
CA GLN A 465 29.72 21.80 -7.19
C GLN A 465 28.65 21.07 -8.02
N ARG A 466 28.03 21.76 -8.99
CA ARG A 466 27.11 21.13 -9.95
C ARG A 466 27.82 20.13 -10.88
N GLU A 467 29.02 20.44 -11.37
CA GLU A 467 29.75 19.54 -12.27
C GLU A 467 30.30 18.29 -11.57
N SER A 468 30.67 18.37 -10.29
CA SER A 468 31.11 17.19 -9.52
C SER A 468 29.94 16.27 -9.12
N MET A 469 28.76 16.83 -8.84
CA MET A 469 27.54 16.05 -8.59
C MET A 469 26.97 15.37 -9.86
N ILE A 470 27.15 15.97 -11.05
CA ILE A 470 26.72 15.35 -12.32
C ILE A 470 27.61 14.15 -12.71
N LYS A 471 28.87 14.11 -12.24
CA LYS A 471 29.80 13.00 -12.50
C LYS A 471 29.76 11.89 -11.43
N ALA A 472 29.23 12.14 -10.24
CA ALA A 472 29.12 11.14 -9.17
C ALA A 472 27.74 10.47 -9.16
N LYS A 473 27.68 9.23 -9.69
CA LYS A 473 26.53 8.31 -9.71
C LYS A 473 25.29 8.83 -10.45
N LYS A 474 25.24 8.55 -11.75
CA LYS A 474 24.01 8.61 -12.56
C LYS A 474 22.91 7.81 -11.85
N PHE A 475 21.93 8.51 -11.30
CA PHE A 475 20.70 7.95 -10.74
C PHE A 475 20.02 7.12 -11.83
N THR A 476 20.01 5.79 -11.67
CA THR A 476 19.17 4.91 -12.49
C THR A 476 17.96 4.55 -11.64
N HIS A 477 16.79 4.91 -12.15
CA HIS A 477 15.51 4.65 -11.49
C HIS A 477 15.26 3.13 -11.41
N PRO A 478 14.72 2.57 -10.29
CA PRO A 478 14.34 1.15 -10.16
C PRO A 478 13.53 0.62 -11.35
N TYR A 479 12.71 1.51 -11.92
CA TYR A 479 11.84 1.24 -13.05
C TYR A 479 12.39 1.80 -14.38
N SER A 480 13.70 2.06 -14.49
CA SER A 480 14.31 2.39 -15.76
C SER A 480 14.30 1.17 -16.69
N ARG A 481 14.36 1.41 -18.00
CA ARG A 481 14.40 0.31 -18.98
C ARG A 481 15.65 -0.53 -18.79
N GLU A 482 16.79 0.09 -18.52
CA GLU A 482 18.07 -0.56 -18.31
C GLU A 482 18.02 -1.50 -17.10
N GLN A 483 17.48 -1.03 -15.98
CA GLN A 483 17.35 -1.87 -14.78
C GLN A 483 16.35 -3.01 -14.97
N ARG A 484 15.24 -2.79 -15.70
CA ARG A 484 14.34 -3.87 -16.10
C ARG A 484 15.03 -4.90 -16.98
N THR A 485 15.82 -4.46 -17.97
CA THR A 485 16.60 -5.36 -18.83
C THR A 485 17.56 -6.21 -18.00
N ILE A 486 18.31 -5.60 -17.07
CA ILE A 486 19.25 -6.32 -16.21
C ILE A 486 18.51 -7.32 -15.32
N LEU A 487 17.38 -6.92 -14.72
CA LEU A 487 16.58 -7.77 -13.85
C LEU A 487 16.00 -8.98 -14.63
N TYR A 488 15.40 -8.74 -15.79
CA TYR A 488 14.84 -9.82 -16.62
C TYR A 488 15.94 -10.74 -17.16
N GLY A 489 17.08 -10.19 -17.56
CA GLY A 489 18.24 -10.98 -17.97
C GLY A 489 18.74 -11.87 -16.84
N ALA A 490 18.88 -11.33 -15.64
CA ALA A 490 19.27 -12.12 -14.46
C ALA A 490 18.30 -13.27 -14.18
N ILE A 491 17.00 -13.02 -14.33
CA ILE A 491 15.95 -14.04 -14.14
C ILE A 491 16.10 -15.15 -15.19
N TYR A 492 16.24 -14.82 -16.47
CA TYR A 492 16.36 -15.82 -17.52
C TYR A 492 17.67 -16.61 -17.43
N GLU A 493 18.79 -15.95 -17.16
CA GLU A 493 20.09 -16.61 -16.94
C GLU A 493 20.05 -17.55 -15.74
N TRP A 494 19.47 -17.11 -14.61
CA TRP A 494 19.31 -17.95 -13.44
C TRP A 494 18.43 -19.17 -13.73
N VAL A 495 17.32 -18.98 -14.47
CA VAL A 495 16.41 -20.07 -14.86
C VAL A 495 17.10 -21.08 -15.78
N ASP A 496 17.95 -20.64 -16.71
CA ASP A 496 18.75 -21.52 -17.57
C ASP A 496 19.82 -22.29 -16.78
N SER A 497 20.29 -21.77 -15.64
CA SER A 497 21.20 -22.51 -14.76
C SER A 497 20.55 -23.69 -14.02
N LEU A 498 19.22 -23.73 -13.94
CA LEU A 498 18.50 -24.80 -13.25
C LEU A 498 18.54 -26.10 -14.05
N THR A 499 18.63 -27.24 -13.36
CA THR A 499 18.35 -28.53 -14.01
C THR A 499 16.91 -28.55 -14.53
N GLU A 500 16.67 -29.24 -15.64
CA GLU A 500 15.34 -29.42 -16.23
C GLU A 500 14.31 -29.91 -15.19
N LYS A 501 14.73 -30.84 -14.31
CA LYS A 501 13.91 -31.36 -13.21
C LYS A 501 13.53 -30.26 -12.21
N SER A 502 14.49 -29.43 -11.79
CA SER A 502 14.25 -28.32 -10.85
C SER A 502 13.29 -27.29 -11.45
N PHE A 503 13.52 -26.91 -12.71
CA PHE A 503 12.65 -25.96 -13.41
C PHE A 503 11.23 -26.50 -13.60
N LYS A 504 11.07 -27.75 -14.06
CA LYS A 504 9.75 -28.41 -14.18
C LYS A 504 9.01 -28.46 -12.83
N ASN A 505 9.73 -28.72 -11.74
CA ASN A 505 9.13 -28.72 -10.40
C ASN A 505 8.68 -27.33 -9.96
N LEU A 506 9.47 -26.29 -10.24
CA LEU A 506 9.09 -24.90 -9.99
C LEU A 506 7.80 -24.54 -10.74
N ILE A 507 7.74 -24.81 -12.05
CA ILE A 507 6.56 -24.54 -12.88
C ILE A 507 5.33 -25.30 -12.36
N ARG A 508 5.46 -26.59 -12.08
CA ARG A 508 4.34 -27.42 -11.57
C ARG A 508 3.85 -26.98 -10.19
N ALA A 509 4.76 -26.57 -9.31
CA ALA A 509 4.39 -26.05 -7.99
C ALA A 509 3.61 -24.73 -8.11
N THR A 510 4.05 -23.83 -8.99
CA THR A 510 3.36 -22.57 -9.27
C THR A 510 2.00 -22.81 -9.94
N LEU A 511 1.91 -23.71 -10.93
CA LEU A 511 0.65 -24.12 -11.55
C LEU A 511 -0.34 -24.68 -10.53
N LYS A 512 0.12 -25.55 -9.63
CA LYS A 512 -0.73 -26.09 -8.55
C LYS A 512 -1.27 -24.98 -7.64
N LYS A 513 -0.43 -23.99 -7.30
CA LYS A 513 -0.85 -22.82 -6.51
C LYS A 513 -1.89 -21.98 -7.27
N TYR A 514 -1.61 -21.69 -8.54
CA TYR A 514 -2.49 -20.94 -9.44
C TYR A 514 -3.85 -21.64 -9.60
N GLU A 515 -3.87 -22.94 -9.89
CA GLU A 515 -5.10 -23.72 -10.01
C GLU A 515 -5.86 -23.81 -8.69
N GLY A 516 -5.15 -23.87 -7.56
CA GLY A 516 -5.75 -23.79 -6.23
C GLY A 516 -6.48 -22.48 -5.96
N MET A 517 -6.08 -21.38 -6.61
CA MET A 517 -6.79 -20.10 -6.56
C MET A 517 -8.00 -20.04 -7.51
N ILE A 518 -8.02 -20.89 -8.54
CA ILE A 518 -9.11 -20.97 -9.53
C ILE A 518 -10.25 -21.89 -9.05
N TRP A 519 -9.96 -22.83 -8.15
CA TRP A 519 -10.96 -23.77 -7.61
C TRP A 519 -11.93 -23.10 -6.63
N GLY A 520 -12.95 -22.47 -7.22
CA GLY A 520 -14.06 -21.82 -6.52
C GLY A 520 -14.87 -20.83 -7.39
N SER A 521 -14.49 -20.57 -8.64
CA SER A 521 -15.22 -19.62 -9.50
C SER A 521 -15.21 -19.95 -10.98
N PHE A 522 -16.37 -19.72 -11.58
CA PHE A 522 -16.83 -19.87 -12.97
C PHE A 522 -15.98 -19.18 -14.08
N TRP A 523 -14.75 -18.72 -13.83
CA TRP A 523 -14.13 -17.64 -14.62
C TRP A 523 -12.68 -17.83 -15.12
N GLY A 524 -12.09 -19.03 -15.08
CA GLY A 524 -10.76 -19.23 -15.67
C GLY A 524 -10.46 -20.67 -16.05
N ALA A 525 -10.06 -20.88 -17.32
CA ALA A 525 -9.49 -22.16 -17.75
C ALA A 525 -8.06 -22.29 -17.19
N SER A 526 -7.69 -23.49 -16.70
CA SER A 526 -6.31 -23.76 -16.34
C SER A 526 -5.40 -23.63 -17.57
N ARG A 527 -4.25 -22.97 -17.40
CA ARG A 527 -3.17 -22.88 -18.41
C ARG A 527 -2.22 -24.08 -18.39
N ARG A 528 -2.50 -25.12 -17.60
CA ARG A 528 -1.61 -26.27 -17.43
C ARG A 528 -1.24 -26.93 -18.76
N SER A 529 -2.22 -27.22 -19.63
CA SER A 529 -1.95 -27.88 -20.91
C SER A 529 -1.05 -27.04 -21.83
N GLU A 530 -1.30 -25.73 -21.89
CA GLU A 530 -0.48 -24.76 -22.62
C GLU A 530 0.96 -24.76 -22.08
N VAL A 531 1.12 -24.59 -20.77
CA VAL A 531 2.42 -24.48 -20.10
C VAL A 531 3.20 -25.80 -20.16
N GLU A 532 2.53 -26.94 -19.98
CA GLU A 532 3.15 -28.26 -20.11
C GLU A 532 3.58 -28.55 -21.55
N GLY A 533 2.89 -28.00 -22.56
CA GLY A 533 3.31 -28.06 -23.96
C GLY A 533 4.63 -27.32 -24.23
N TYR A 534 4.92 -26.23 -23.51
CA TYR A 534 6.19 -25.53 -23.64
C TYR A 534 7.36 -26.30 -23.03
N LEU A 535 7.12 -27.09 -21.98
CA LEU A 535 8.14 -27.84 -21.24
C LEU A 535 8.84 -28.97 -22.04
N SER A 536 8.44 -29.19 -23.29
CA SER A 536 9.13 -30.07 -24.24
C SER A 536 9.93 -29.28 -25.28
N ASN A 537 11.17 -29.67 -25.52
CA ASN A 537 12.04 -29.22 -26.64
C ASN A 537 12.53 -27.76 -26.62
N HIS A 538 12.60 -27.14 -25.45
CA HIS A 538 13.07 -25.77 -25.28
C HIS A 538 13.96 -25.62 -24.04
N SER A 539 14.89 -24.66 -24.04
CA SER A 539 15.63 -24.27 -22.84
C SER A 539 14.69 -23.70 -21.78
N ASN A 540 15.08 -23.77 -20.50
CA ASN A 540 14.24 -23.30 -19.40
C ASN A 540 13.86 -21.81 -19.56
N ALA A 541 14.81 -20.95 -19.97
CA ALA A 541 14.55 -19.53 -20.18
C ALA A 541 13.56 -19.31 -21.33
N LYS A 542 13.70 -20.04 -22.44
CA LYS A 542 12.75 -19.96 -23.56
C LYS A 542 11.36 -20.39 -23.14
N VAL A 543 11.23 -21.48 -22.38
CA VAL A 543 9.95 -21.90 -21.81
C VAL A 543 9.36 -20.80 -20.93
N LEU A 544 10.15 -20.23 -20.03
CA LEU A 544 9.68 -19.16 -19.16
C LEU A 544 9.21 -17.93 -19.94
N ALA A 545 9.98 -17.51 -20.94
CA ALA A 545 9.64 -16.39 -21.81
C ALA A 545 8.32 -16.66 -22.56
N LEU A 546 8.12 -17.87 -23.10
CA LEU A 546 6.87 -18.27 -23.74
C LEU A 546 5.67 -18.22 -22.78
N ILE A 547 5.83 -18.70 -21.54
CA ILE A 547 4.79 -18.64 -20.50
C ILE A 547 4.38 -17.18 -20.24
N PHE A 548 5.35 -16.27 -20.11
CA PHE A 548 5.09 -14.86 -19.88
C PHE A 548 4.45 -14.19 -21.09
N MET A 549 4.95 -14.43 -22.30
CA MET A 549 4.44 -13.81 -23.53
C MET A 549 3.02 -14.25 -23.89
N LYS A 550 2.74 -15.55 -23.76
CA LYS A 550 1.45 -16.15 -24.16
C LYS A 550 0.39 -16.09 -23.06
N GLY A 551 0.73 -15.50 -21.91
CA GLY A 551 -0.22 -15.24 -20.85
C GLY A 551 -1.39 -14.37 -21.28
N VAL A 552 -2.60 -14.87 -21.01
CA VAL A 552 -3.83 -14.07 -21.09
C VAL A 552 -3.74 -12.96 -20.03
N GLU A 553 -4.18 -11.74 -20.36
CA GLU A 553 -4.09 -10.60 -19.44
C GLU A 553 -4.85 -10.80 -18.12
N SER A 554 -5.85 -11.67 -18.12
CA SER A 554 -6.62 -12.06 -16.95
C SER A 554 -5.96 -13.16 -16.09
N SER A 555 -4.85 -13.75 -16.54
CA SER A 555 -4.20 -14.86 -15.84
C SER A 555 -3.18 -14.37 -14.80
N THR A 556 -3.46 -14.63 -13.52
CA THR A 556 -2.52 -14.37 -12.41
C THR A 556 -1.29 -15.29 -12.40
N LEU A 557 -1.21 -16.29 -13.28
CA LEU A 557 -0.07 -17.22 -13.34
C LEU A 557 1.27 -16.51 -13.55
N ASN A 558 1.34 -15.51 -14.43
CA ASN A 558 2.59 -14.81 -14.76
C ASN A 558 3.14 -14.07 -13.54
N GLU A 559 2.27 -13.37 -12.82
CA GLU A 559 2.62 -12.68 -11.58
C GLU A 559 3.09 -13.68 -10.52
N LEU A 560 2.32 -14.75 -10.27
CA LEU A 560 2.67 -15.79 -9.30
C LEU A 560 4.03 -16.44 -9.62
N LEU A 561 4.29 -16.71 -10.90
CA LEU A 561 5.53 -17.33 -11.34
C LEU A 561 6.72 -16.39 -11.19
N PHE A 562 6.56 -15.14 -11.63
CA PHE A 562 7.59 -14.11 -11.50
C PHE A 562 7.96 -13.88 -10.03
N THR A 563 6.97 -13.63 -9.17
CA THR A 563 7.18 -13.49 -7.73
C THR A 563 7.90 -14.68 -7.14
N LYS A 564 7.48 -15.91 -7.51
CA LYS A 564 8.08 -17.12 -6.97
C LYS A 564 9.55 -17.27 -7.35
N ILE A 565 9.92 -16.93 -8.59
CA ILE A 565 11.30 -16.97 -9.07
C ILE A 565 12.15 -15.97 -8.29
N VAL A 566 11.69 -14.72 -8.17
CA VAL A 566 12.41 -13.67 -7.43
C VAL A 566 12.64 -14.08 -5.98
N GLU A 567 11.63 -14.61 -5.28
CA GLU A 567 11.77 -15.11 -3.91
C GLU A 567 12.84 -16.21 -3.79
N ILE A 568 12.91 -17.13 -4.75
CA ILE A 568 13.89 -18.22 -4.73
C ILE A 568 15.30 -17.65 -4.96
N ILE A 569 15.48 -16.76 -5.94
CA ILE A 569 16.78 -16.12 -6.20
C ILE A 569 17.24 -15.33 -4.97
N LYS A 570 16.35 -14.55 -4.34
CA LYS A 570 16.68 -13.81 -3.11
C LYS A 570 17.11 -14.73 -1.97
N LYS A 571 16.44 -15.88 -1.82
CA LYS A 571 16.82 -16.91 -0.85
C LYS A 571 18.19 -17.50 -1.18
N GLU A 572 18.50 -17.73 -2.45
CA GLU A 572 19.80 -18.24 -2.88
C GLU A 572 20.92 -17.23 -2.64
N ILE A 573 20.70 -15.94 -2.96
CA ILE A 573 21.62 -14.84 -2.64
C ILE A 573 21.92 -14.79 -1.14
N SER A 574 20.90 -14.99 -0.29
CA SER A 574 21.09 -15.01 1.17
C SER A 574 21.94 -16.20 1.64
N ASN A 575 21.89 -17.33 0.93
CA ASN A 575 22.70 -18.50 1.22
C ASN A 575 24.09 -18.44 0.56
N ASN A 576 24.24 -17.67 -0.52
CA ASN A 576 25.48 -17.50 -1.27
C ASN A 576 25.73 -16.01 -1.56
N PRO A 577 26.27 -15.25 -0.58
CA PRO A 577 26.53 -13.82 -0.75
C PRO A 577 27.48 -13.46 -1.90
N ALA A 578 28.31 -14.41 -2.38
CA ALA A 578 29.20 -14.18 -3.52
C ALA A 578 28.43 -13.83 -4.81
N MET A 579 27.16 -14.22 -4.93
CA MET A 579 26.31 -13.78 -6.04
C MET A 579 26.17 -12.26 -6.09
N LEU A 580 26.29 -11.56 -4.96
CA LEU A 580 26.24 -10.09 -4.92
C LEU A 580 27.45 -9.41 -5.59
N GLU A 581 28.49 -10.15 -5.97
CA GLU A 581 29.59 -9.61 -6.77
C GLU A 581 29.13 -9.19 -8.17
N GLU A 582 28.09 -9.85 -8.71
CA GLU A 582 27.49 -9.48 -9.98
C GLU A 582 26.38 -8.44 -9.78
N GLN A 583 26.46 -7.33 -10.52
CA GLN A 583 25.50 -6.21 -10.43
C GLN A 583 24.03 -6.64 -10.55
N LYS A 584 23.77 -7.64 -11.38
CA LYS A 584 22.41 -8.13 -11.68
C LYS A 584 21.72 -8.76 -10.46
N TYR A 585 22.49 -9.42 -9.58
CA TYR A 585 21.96 -9.98 -8.34
C TYR A 585 21.87 -8.95 -7.22
N GLN A 586 22.67 -7.89 -7.24
CA GLN A 586 22.49 -6.74 -6.33
C GLN A 586 21.11 -6.09 -6.55
N LEU A 587 20.70 -5.94 -7.81
CA LEU A 587 19.37 -5.42 -8.17
C LEU A 587 18.25 -6.36 -7.67
N LEU A 588 18.39 -7.67 -7.86
CA LEU A 588 17.40 -8.66 -7.38
C LEU A 588 17.32 -8.72 -5.85
N ALA A 589 18.43 -8.54 -5.14
CA ALA A 589 18.44 -8.49 -3.67
C ALA A 589 17.65 -7.28 -3.15
N GLN A 590 17.79 -6.14 -3.82
CA GLN A 590 17.10 -4.88 -3.49
C GLN A 590 15.65 -4.83 -3.99
N PHE A 591 15.26 -5.72 -4.90
CA PHE A 591 13.91 -5.77 -5.46
C PHE A 591 12.86 -6.06 -4.38
N ASP A 592 11.87 -5.18 -4.25
CA ASP A 592 10.70 -5.41 -3.41
C ASP A 592 9.66 -6.25 -4.17
N VAL A 593 9.27 -7.38 -3.58
CA VAL A 593 8.28 -8.31 -4.13
C VAL A 593 6.92 -7.62 -4.31
N GLN A 594 6.61 -6.57 -3.55
CA GLN A 594 5.39 -5.77 -3.71
C GLN A 594 5.29 -5.11 -5.09
N HIS A 595 6.41 -4.89 -5.78
CA HIS A 595 6.42 -4.34 -7.13
C HIS A 595 6.24 -5.40 -8.23
N SER A 596 6.14 -6.68 -7.88
CA SER A 596 5.96 -7.79 -8.85
C SER A 596 4.86 -7.56 -9.88
N PRO A 597 3.66 -7.01 -9.55
CA PRO A 597 2.62 -6.78 -10.54
C PRO A 597 3.06 -5.85 -11.68
N PHE A 598 3.80 -4.78 -11.36
CA PHE A 598 4.33 -3.85 -12.37
C PHE A 598 5.31 -4.56 -13.31
N TYR A 599 6.27 -5.31 -12.76
CA TYR A 599 7.27 -6.00 -13.58
C TYR A 599 6.64 -7.15 -14.38
N ALA A 600 5.67 -7.87 -13.81
CA ALA A 600 4.95 -8.94 -14.49
C ALA A 600 4.10 -8.42 -15.66
N ALA A 601 3.45 -7.26 -15.50
CA ALA A 601 2.67 -6.62 -16.57
C ALA A 601 3.56 -6.21 -17.76
N ASN A 602 4.81 -5.80 -17.50
CA ASN A 602 5.74 -5.36 -18.54
C ASN A 602 6.56 -6.50 -19.18
N LEU A 603 6.61 -7.70 -18.58
CA LEU A 603 7.41 -8.82 -19.08
C LEU A 603 7.04 -9.24 -20.51
N LYS A 604 5.73 -9.26 -20.82
CA LYS A 604 5.19 -9.76 -22.10
C LYS A 604 5.68 -8.95 -23.30
N SER A 605 5.81 -7.64 -23.14
CA SER A 605 6.23 -6.71 -24.20
C SER A 605 7.69 -6.30 -24.11
N HIS A 606 8.44 -6.80 -23.11
CA HIS A 606 9.83 -6.41 -22.95
C HIS A 606 10.74 -7.09 -23.99
N GLN A 607 11.58 -6.31 -24.68
CA GLN A 607 12.47 -6.79 -25.75
C GLN A 607 13.26 -8.03 -25.34
N HIS A 608 13.88 -8.01 -24.16
CA HIS A 608 14.66 -9.14 -23.67
C HIS A 608 13.85 -10.44 -23.50
N THR A 609 12.56 -10.35 -23.17
CA THR A 609 11.65 -11.51 -23.12
C THR A 609 11.36 -12.02 -24.53
N ILE A 610 11.09 -11.11 -25.46
CA ILE A 610 10.84 -11.42 -26.88
C ILE A 610 12.06 -12.14 -27.47
N ASP A 611 13.25 -11.55 -27.32
CA ASP A 611 14.52 -12.14 -27.78
C ASP A 611 14.74 -13.54 -27.18
N THR A 612 14.47 -13.70 -25.88
CA THR A 612 14.60 -15.00 -25.19
C THR A 612 13.62 -16.04 -25.72
N ALA A 613 12.39 -15.65 -26.04
CA ALA A 613 11.40 -16.55 -26.64
C ALA A 613 11.75 -16.95 -28.08
N HIS A 614 12.41 -16.07 -28.83
CA HIS A 614 12.83 -16.31 -30.21
C HIS A 614 14.18 -17.00 -30.34
N ARG A 615 14.96 -17.14 -29.26
CA ARG A 615 16.24 -17.85 -29.26
C ARG A 615 16.05 -19.26 -29.83
N GLU A 616 16.75 -19.60 -30.90
CA GLU A 616 16.74 -20.94 -31.46
C GLU A 616 17.40 -21.92 -30.47
N SER A 617 16.83 -23.12 -30.34
CA SER A 617 17.44 -24.16 -29.53
C SER A 617 18.70 -24.62 -30.25
N LEU A 618 19.87 -24.16 -29.81
CA LEU A 618 21.19 -24.48 -30.39
C LEU A 618 21.55 -25.98 -30.40
N GLU A 619 20.70 -26.85 -29.87
CA GLU A 619 20.93 -28.30 -29.74
C GLU A 619 20.76 -29.10 -31.05
N HIS A 620 20.39 -28.47 -32.18
CA HIS A 620 20.33 -29.16 -33.48
C HIS A 620 21.48 -28.85 -34.45
N LEU A 621 22.45 -28.01 -34.07
CA LEU A 621 23.57 -27.63 -34.95
C LEU A 621 24.92 -28.30 -34.59
N THR A 622 24.97 -29.16 -33.58
CA THR A 622 26.19 -29.91 -33.21
C THR A 622 26.14 -31.41 -33.52
N LEU A 623 25.14 -31.87 -34.28
CA LEU A 623 25.05 -33.23 -34.81
C LEU A 623 24.67 -33.23 -36.30
N THR A 624 25.55 -32.69 -37.14
CA THR A 624 25.68 -33.04 -38.57
C THR A 624 27.13 -33.04 -38.97
#